data_AF-A0A939A3Y1-F1
#
_entry.id   AF-A0A939A3Y1-F1
#
_cell.length_a   1.000
_cell.length_b   1.000
_cell.length_c   1.000
_cell.angle_alpha   90.00
_cell.angle_beta   90.00
_cell.angle_gamma   90.00
#
_symmetry.space_group_name_H-M   'P 1'
#
loop_
_entity.id
_entity.type
_entity.pdbx_description
1 polymer ?
#
loop_
_entity_poly.entity_id
_entity_poly.type
_entity_poly.pdbx_seq_one_letter_code
_entity_poly.pdbx_strand_id
1 'polypeptide(L)'
;MADQGKYQAVVLATGDLVYCDAGGCYSALDATEWGVLNSYQAKFGVRRVTAYAWPNPAYGLNYPFQSGDISGATGTLTAAGATAMPYLVGTVPYDVGTWGYYAEPLPVAAGAVNPFTTLVAGPVGPGGTAASVAGVYARPDGFEELVITASSNAYQSHHLLPIHGFISWATRGIQLGHLRYYFTMHIDDIFLPDDRWDMVANFTYEDDGLTNPLIRMVPSDVDRLMAWQNSTGIKLDMVYNGSGSDEAVAANGSDPLTTKFLANKSKFYWINHTYAHHNLDTFTAAQIADEIKKNFSWASAKKIAVNKTELVTGEHSGLGNPELPVALAGTQVKWLASDNSKQPTPYTIGQATTIPRHPSNLYYNVGTVAEQLDEYNYIYFENCTNTAVTTCFSAPATWAQYTESEAAIMFRHVLTNDPRPHYIHQANLAEDGTAYPVLDTLVARFKQYVKAPIVQPYFRDAGKQLGRQSAWATAMPGMASAYYQGGYIYLKSPVGVYAPVTGTTTGTLYGGQRSAWVWLAANTTKTLAVQTTF
;
A
#
# COMPACT_ATOMS: atom_id res chain seq x y z
N MET A 1 -16.23 -38.42 -4.41
CA MET A 1 -15.91 -36.99 -4.62
C MET A 1 -17.15 -36.08 -4.66
N ALA A 2 -18.38 -36.60 -4.54
CA ALA A 2 -19.60 -35.80 -4.66
C ALA A 2 -19.93 -34.90 -3.45
N ASP A 3 -19.28 -35.08 -2.30
CA ASP A 3 -19.63 -34.41 -1.03
C ASP A 3 -18.59 -33.39 -0.55
N GLN A 4 -17.68 -32.97 -1.41
CA GLN A 4 -16.64 -31.97 -1.08
C GLN A 4 -16.66 -30.79 -2.05
N GLY A 5 -16.95 -29.60 -1.53
CA GLY A 5 -16.77 -28.35 -2.28
C GLY A 5 -15.28 -28.02 -2.45
N LYS A 6 -14.84 -27.72 -3.67
CA LYS A 6 -13.43 -27.42 -3.98
C LYS A 6 -13.09 -25.93 -3.88
N TYR A 7 -14.09 -25.07 -3.97
CA TYR A 7 -13.98 -23.61 -3.95
C TYR A 7 -14.90 -23.04 -2.87
N GLN A 8 -14.38 -22.10 -2.08
CA GLN A 8 -15.15 -21.45 -1.00
C GLN A 8 -15.89 -20.17 -1.45
N ALA A 9 -15.51 -19.62 -2.60
CA ALA A 9 -16.09 -18.42 -3.20
C ALA A 9 -15.96 -18.48 -4.72
N VAL A 10 -16.85 -17.77 -5.42
CA VAL A 10 -16.79 -17.52 -6.86
C VAL A 10 -16.66 -16.02 -7.08
N VAL A 11 -15.79 -15.59 -7.99
CA VAL A 11 -15.65 -14.18 -8.38
C VAL A 11 -15.75 -14.07 -9.89
N LEU A 12 -16.70 -13.26 -10.37
CA LEU A 12 -16.85 -12.91 -11.78
C LEU A 12 -16.31 -11.50 -11.99
N ALA A 13 -15.40 -11.35 -12.97
CA ALA A 13 -14.77 -10.07 -13.28
C ALA A 13 -15.73 -9.08 -13.97
N THR A 14 -16.81 -9.59 -14.58
CA THR A 14 -17.89 -8.80 -15.18
C THR A 14 -19.20 -9.58 -15.06
N GLY A 15 -20.35 -8.87 -15.06
CA GLY A 15 -21.67 -9.48 -15.06
C GLY A 15 -21.86 -10.43 -16.25
N ASP A 16 -22.42 -11.61 -15.97
CA ASP A 16 -22.67 -12.70 -16.94
C ASP A 16 -21.46 -13.11 -17.80
N LEU A 17 -20.24 -12.71 -17.42
CA LEU A 17 -19.02 -12.89 -18.19
C LEU A 17 -19.19 -12.50 -19.67
N VAL A 18 -19.88 -11.39 -19.92
CA VAL A 18 -20.22 -10.94 -21.27
C VAL A 18 -18.95 -10.59 -22.06
N TYR A 19 -18.86 -11.10 -23.28
CA TYR A 19 -17.95 -10.65 -24.32
C TYR A 19 -18.75 -10.27 -25.56
N CYS A 20 -18.25 -9.32 -26.36
CA CYS A 20 -18.92 -8.86 -27.57
C CYS A 20 -18.01 -9.04 -28.79
N ASP A 21 -18.60 -9.46 -29.90
CA ASP A 21 -17.98 -9.53 -31.21
C ASP A 21 -18.85 -8.84 -32.27
N ALA A 22 -18.51 -8.98 -33.55
CA ALA A 22 -19.26 -8.36 -34.65
C ALA A 22 -20.71 -8.86 -34.77
N GLY A 23 -21.03 -10.02 -34.20
CA GLY A 23 -22.35 -10.64 -34.25
C GLY A 23 -23.21 -10.36 -33.02
N GLY A 24 -22.68 -9.77 -31.95
CA GLY A 24 -23.43 -9.43 -30.74
C GLY A 24 -22.64 -9.61 -29.45
N CYS A 25 -23.34 -9.53 -28.31
CA CYS A 25 -22.78 -9.77 -26.99
C CYS A 25 -23.34 -11.06 -26.40
N TYR A 26 -22.46 -11.90 -25.87
CA TYR A 26 -22.77 -13.24 -25.39
C TYR A 26 -22.10 -13.49 -24.05
N SER A 27 -22.68 -14.37 -23.22
CA SER A 27 -22.00 -14.88 -22.03
C SER A 27 -20.90 -15.85 -22.45
N ALA A 28 -19.74 -15.78 -21.79
CA ALA A 28 -18.66 -16.73 -21.99
C ALA A 28 -19.00 -18.16 -21.51
N LEU A 29 -19.96 -18.30 -20.59
CA LEU A 29 -20.52 -19.58 -20.18
C LEU A 29 -21.86 -19.84 -20.85
N ASP A 30 -22.11 -21.07 -21.28
CA ASP A 30 -23.43 -21.47 -21.76
C ASP A 30 -24.42 -21.72 -20.60
N ALA A 31 -25.69 -21.95 -20.94
CA ALA A 31 -26.74 -22.17 -19.94
C ALA A 31 -26.51 -23.42 -19.07
N THR A 32 -25.87 -24.46 -19.63
CA THR A 32 -25.54 -25.70 -18.90
C THR A 32 -24.42 -25.43 -17.90
N GLU A 33 -23.38 -24.72 -18.32
CA GLU A 33 -22.25 -24.33 -17.47
C GLU A 33 -22.70 -23.41 -16.32
N TRP A 34 -23.55 -22.42 -16.60
CA TRP A 34 -24.20 -21.62 -15.55
C TRP A 34 -25.04 -22.49 -14.60
N GLY A 35 -25.79 -23.45 -15.13
CA GLY A 35 -26.57 -24.39 -14.32
C GLY A 35 -25.70 -25.23 -13.38
N VAL A 36 -24.54 -25.70 -13.86
CA VAL A 36 -23.55 -26.43 -13.04
C VAL A 36 -22.98 -25.53 -11.94
N LEU A 37 -22.57 -24.31 -12.28
CA LEU A 37 -22.01 -23.36 -11.31
C LEU A 37 -23.03 -23.00 -10.23
N ASN A 38 -24.25 -22.63 -10.61
CA ASN A 38 -25.31 -22.29 -9.67
C ASN A 38 -25.67 -23.49 -8.76
N SER A 39 -25.73 -24.70 -9.32
CA SER A 39 -25.99 -25.93 -8.54
C SER A 39 -24.86 -26.22 -7.53
N TYR A 40 -23.61 -26.01 -7.93
CA TYR A 40 -22.46 -26.13 -7.04
C TYR A 40 -22.56 -25.13 -5.88
N GLN A 41 -22.90 -23.89 -6.19
CA GLN A 41 -23.05 -22.83 -5.19
C GLN A 41 -24.18 -23.11 -4.20
N ALA A 42 -25.35 -23.53 -4.68
CA ALA A 42 -26.47 -23.91 -3.83
C ALA A 42 -26.14 -25.12 -2.95
N LYS A 43 -25.53 -26.17 -3.52
CA LYS A 43 -25.19 -27.40 -2.80
C LYS A 43 -24.19 -27.17 -1.66
N PHE A 44 -23.16 -26.36 -1.90
CA PHE A 44 -22.06 -26.15 -0.94
C PHE A 44 -22.15 -24.81 -0.20
N GLY A 45 -23.20 -24.03 -0.42
CA GLY A 45 -23.38 -22.70 0.17
C GLY A 45 -22.29 -21.70 -0.26
N VAL A 46 -21.76 -21.82 -1.47
CA VAL A 46 -20.68 -20.96 -1.97
C VAL A 46 -21.24 -19.63 -2.46
N ARG A 47 -20.69 -18.53 -1.93
CA ARG A 47 -21.08 -17.17 -2.29
C ARG A 47 -20.40 -16.72 -3.58
N ARG A 48 -21.06 -15.83 -4.33
CA ARG A 48 -20.51 -15.21 -5.54
C ARG A 48 -20.36 -13.71 -5.39
N VAL A 49 -19.26 -13.17 -5.92
CA VAL A 49 -19.07 -11.74 -6.15
C VAL A 49 -19.08 -11.51 -7.66
N THR A 50 -19.90 -10.57 -8.12
CA THR A 50 -20.05 -10.22 -9.53
C THR A 50 -19.71 -8.75 -9.70
N ALA A 51 -18.54 -8.49 -10.27
CA ALA A 51 -18.09 -7.14 -10.59
C ALA A 51 -18.79 -6.61 -11.86
N TYR A 52 -18.93 -5.30 -11.96
CA TYR A 52 -19.42 -4.57 -13.13
C TYR A 52 -20.64 -5.21 -13.85
N ALA A 53 -21.68 -5.50 -13.08
CA ALA A 53 -22.92 -6.05 -13.59
C ALA A 53 -23.84 -4.95 -14.14
N TRP A 54 -24.42 -5.20 -15.31
CA TRP A 54 -25.55 -4.42 -15.82
C TRP A 54 -26.80 -4.71 -14.96
N PRO A 55 -27.39 -3.72 -14.26
CA PRO A 55 -28.51 -3.95 -13.37
C PRO A 55 -29.74 -4.47 -14.12
N ASN A 56 -30.31 -5.56 -13.62
CA ASN A 56 -31.54 -6.16 -14.13
C ASN A 56 -32.18 -7.09 -13.06
N PRO A 57 -33.41 -7.57 -13.28
CA PRO A 57 -34.11 -8.39 -12.28
C PRO A 57 -33.40 -9.69 -11.89
N ALA A 58 -32.56 -10.27 -12.76
CA ALA A 58 -31.76 -11.46 -12.42
C ALA A 58 -30.68 -11.17 -11.36
N TYR A 59 -30.33 -9.91 -11.15
CA TYR A 59 -29.47 -9.43 -10.06
C TYR A 59 -30.24 -8.84 -8.88
N GLY A 60 -31.58 -8.93 -8.87
CA GLY A 60 -32.41 -8.34 -7.81
C GLY A 60 -32.51 -6.81 -7.88
N LEU A 61 -32.16 -6.21 -9.02
CA LEU A 61 -32.20 -4.78 -9.27
C LEU A 61 -33.21 -4.45 -10.37
N ASN A 62 -33.76 -3.22 -10.36
CA ASN A 62 -34.40 -2.68 -11.54
C ASN A 62 -33.36 -2.44 -12.66
N TYR A 63 -33.84 -2.21 -13.89
CA TYR A 63 -32.97 -1.64 -14.92
C TYR A 63 -32.46 -0.25 -14.48
N PRO A 64 -31.26 0.16 -14.91
CA PRO A 64 -30.68 1.40 -14.45
C PRO A 64 -31.50 2.60 -14.91
N PHE A 65 -31.78 3.52 -13.98
CA PHE A 65 -32.38 4.81 -14.31
C PHE A 65 -31.34 5.83 -14.79
N GLN A 66 -30.06 5.58 -14.50
CA GLN A 66 -28.93 6.35 -14.99
C GLN A 66 -27.76 5.41 -15.29
N SER A 67 -27.11 5.63 -16.42
CA SER A 67 -25.88 4.95 -16.85
C SER A 67 -24.91 6.00 -17.37
N GLY A 68 -23.63 5.92 -17.02
CA GLY A 68 -22.66 6.90 -17.50
C GLY A 68 -21.40 6.97 -16.66
N ASP A 69 -20.61 8.00 -16.94
CA ASP A 69 -19.50 8.41 -16.10
C ASP A 69 -20.02 8.89 -14.74
N ILE A 70 -19.52 8.29 -13.66
CA ILE A 70 -19.83 8.62 -12.27
C ILE A 70 -18.59 9.12 -11.52
N SER A 71 -17.54 9.54 -12.24
CA SER A 71 -16.34 10.15 -11.68
C SER A 71 -16.69 11.30 -10.72
N GLY A 72 -16.06 11.32 -9.56
CA GLY A 72 -16.29 12.32 -8.52
C GLY A 72 -17.58 12.10 -7.71
N ALA A 73 -18.42 11.13 -8.06
CA ALA A 73 -19.55 10.75 -7.22
C ALA A 73 -19.06 10.11 -5.91
N THR A 74 -19.91 10.13 -4.89
CA THR A 74 -19.65 9.51 -3.60
C THR A 74 -20.75 8.51 -3.26
N GLY A 75 -20.37 7.24 -3.08
CA GLY A 75 -21.23 6.23 -2.48
C GLY A 75 -21.19 6.29 -0.95
N THR A 76 -22.22 5.78 -0.30
CA THR A 76 -22.31 5.73 1.17
C THR A 76 -22.61 4.32 1.65
N LEU A 77 -21.88 3.85 2.65
CA LEU A 77 -22.15 2.59 3.33
C LEU A 77 -23.50 2.66 4.03
N THR A 78 -24.36 1.69 3.76
CA THR A 78 -25.56 1.47 4.58
C THR A 78 -25.17 0.86 5.94
N ALA A 79 -26.14 0.64 6.83
CA ALA A 79 -25.89 -0.11 8.08
C ALA A 79 -25.33 -1.53 7.81
N ALA A 80 -25.83 -2.20 6.77
CA ALA A 80 -25.31 -3.49 6.33
C ALA A 80 -23.89 -3.37 5.76
N GLY A 81 -23.63 -2.33 4.95
CA GLY A 81 -22.30 -2.01 4.45
C GLY A 81 -21.29 -1.77 5.58
N ALA A 82 -21.65 -0.99 6.58
CA ALA A 82 -20.81 -0.71 7.74
C ALA A 82 -20.51 -1.96 8.58
N THR A 83 -21.45 -2.90 8.63
CA THR A 83 -21.25 -4.22 9.29
C THR A 83 -20.29 -5.09 8.48
N ALA A 84 -20.42 -5.11 7.16
CA ALA A 84 -19.54 -5.88 6.27
C ALA A 84 -18.12 -5.29 6.14
N MET A 85 -17.99 -3.96 6.29
CA MET A 85 -16.74 -3.21 6.14
C MET A 85 -16.47 -2.33 7.38
N PRO A 86 -16.29 -2.93 8.57
CA PRO A 86 -16.15 -2.19 9.83
C PRO A 86 -14.87 -1.34 9.88
N TYR A 87 -13.91 -1.61 8.98
CA TYR A 87 -12.66 -0.88 8.84
C TYR A 87 -12.80 0.42 8.03
N LEU A 88 -13.93 0.66 7.36
CA LEU A 88 -14.20 1.90 6.60
C LEU A 88 -15.00 2.90 7.42
N VAL A 89 -14.81 4.19 7.13
CA VAL A 89 -15.54 5.29 7.78
C VAL A 89 -17.02 5.26 7.39
N GLY A 90 -17.30 5.32 6.09
CA GLY A 90 -18.67 5.28 5.57
C GLY A 90 -18.85 5.79 4.15
N THR A 91 -17.96 6.63 3.62
CA THR A 91 -18.02 7.09 2.22
C THR A 91 -17.09 6.30 1.32
N VAL A 92 -17.45 6.17 0.05
CA VAL A 92 -16.66 5.51 -1.00
C VAL A 92 -16.59 6.44 -2.22
N PRO A 93 -15.44 7.05 -2.52
CA PRO A 93 -15.29 7.94 -3.67
C PRO A 93 -15.14 7.14 -4.97
N TYR A 94 -15.78 7.58 -6.04
CA TYR A 94 -15.58 7.03 -7.38
C TYR A 94 -14.56 7.86 -8.15
N ASP A 95 -13.42 7.26 -8.45
CA ASP A 95 -12.30 7.94 -9.09
C ASP A 95 -12.59 8.28 -10.56
N VAL A 96 -11.77 9.16 -11.14
CA VAL A 96 -11.88 9.54 -12.56
C VAL A 96 -11.82 8.31 -13.48
N GLY A 97 -12.64 8.33 -14.53
CA GLY A 97 -12.77 7.25 -15.51
C GLY A 97 -13.67 6.10 -15.07
N THR A 98 -14.54 6.31 -14.08
CA THR A 98 -15.46 5.28 -13.59
C THR A 98 -16.78 5.32 -14.34
N TRP A 99 -17.08 4.26 -15.08
CA TRP A 99 -18.43 4.03 -15.61
C TRP A 99 -19.29 3.29 -14.58
N GLY A 100 -20.55 3.68 -14.44
CA GLY A 100 -21.45 3.03 -13.49
C GLY A 100 -22.92 3.07 -13.90
N TYR A 101 -23.69 2.22 -13.21
CA TYR A 101 -25.12 2.07 -13.40
C TYR A 101 -25.84 2.28 -12.07
N TYR A 102 -26.67 3.32 -11.98
CA TYR A 102 -27.54 3.53 -10.83
C TYR A 102 -28.88 2.85 -11.05
N ALA A 103 -29.19 1.90 -10.17
CA ALA A 103 -30.43 1.16 -10.16
C ALA A 103 -30.93 0.98 -8.73
N GLU A 104 -32.25 1.12 -8.55
CA GLU A 104 -32.92 0.80 -7.29
C GLU A 104 -33.08 -0.73 -7.16
N PRO A 105 -32.94 -1.31 -5.96
CA PRO A 105 -33.35 -2.69 -5.71
C PRO A 105 -34.79 -2.95 -6.13
N LEU A 106 -35.11 -4.18 -6.53
CA LEU A 106 -36.49 -4.54 -6.87
C LEU A 106 -37.42 -4.30 -5.65
N PRO A 107 -38.63 -3.78 -5.88
CA PRO A 107 -39.59 -3.57 -4.80
C PRO A 107 -39.99 -4.90 -4.15
N VAL A 108 -40.15 -4.88 -2.83
CA VAL A 108 -40.52 -6.04 -2.03
C VAL A 108 -41.98 -5.91 -1.61
N ALA A 109 -42.78 -6.96 -1.83
CA ALA A 109 -44.18 -6.97 -1.40
C ALA A 109 -44.27 -6.82 0.13
N ALA A 110 -45.33 -6.15 0.60
CA ALA A 110 -45.54 -5.95 2.04
C ALA A 110 -45.55 -7.29 2.79
N GLY A 111 -44.68 -7.41 3.80
CA GLY A 111 -44.53 -8.63 4.61
C GLY A 111 -43.58 -9.70 4.03
N ALA A 112 -43.01 -9.51 2.84
CA ALA A 112 -41.99 -10.41 2.29
C ALA A 112 -40.58 -10.07 2.81
N VAL A 113 -39.72 -11.09 2.89
CA VAL A 113 -38.29 -10.90 3.20
C VAL A 113 -37.64 -10.20 2.00
N ASN A 114 -36.95 -9.08 2.25
CA ASN A 114 -36.20 -8.40 1.21
C ASN A 114 -35.02 -9.26 0.75
N PRO A 115 -34.99 -9.72 -0.51
CA PRO A 115 -33.90 -10.55 -0.98
C PRO A 115 -32.65 -9.72 -1.30
N PHE A 116 -32.73 -8.38 -1.35
CA PHE A 116 -31.62 -7.52 -1.72
C PHE A 116 -31.21 -6.55 -0.60
N THR A 117 -29.97 -6.67 -0.14
CA THR A 117 -29.38 -5.82 0.89
C THR A 117 -28.30 -4.93 0.29
N THR A 118 -28.60 -3.65 0.10
CA THR A 118 -27.61 -2.65 -0.36
C THR A 118 -26.49 -2.51 0.67
N LEU A 119 -25.23 -2.60 0.22
CA LEU A 119 -24.04 -2.33 1.03
C LEU A 119 -23.50 -0.92 0.79
N VAL A 120 -23.46 -0.49 -0.47
CA VAL A 120 -23.04 0.85 -0.89
C VAL A 120 -24.18 1.50 -1.66
N ALA A 121 -24.77 2.52 -1.05
CA ALA A 121 -25.84 3.32 -1.64
C ALA A 121 -25.29 4.42 -2.56
N GLY A 122 -25.98 4.66 -3.67
CA GLY A 122 -25.81 5.81 -4.56
C GLY A 122 -26.95 6.84 -4.37
N PRO A 123 -27.18 7.72 -5.37
CA PRO A 123 -28.25 8.72 -5.31
C PRO A 123 -29.65 8.08 -5.26
N VAL A 124 -30.63 8.84 -4.76
CA VAL A 124 -32.04 8.43 -4.75
C VAL A 124 -32.61 8.44 -6.18
N GLY A 125 -33.22 7.32 -6.57
CA GLY A 125 -33.82 7.14 -7.87
C GLY A 125 -35.28 7.65 -7.95
N PRO A 126 -35.91 7.52 -9.12
CA PRO A 126 -37.29 7.98 -9.34
C PRO A 126 -38.35 7.30 -8.47
N GLY A 127 -38.09 6.08 -7.99
CA GLY A 127 -38.96 5.35 -7.06
C GLY A 127 -38.82 5.80 -5.61
N GLY A 128 -37.97 6.79 -5.32
CA GLY A 128 -37.75 7.32 -3.98
C GLY A 128 -36.82 6.46 -3.12
N THR A 129 -36.13 5.47 -3.71
CA THR A 129 -35.18 4.60 -3.01
C THR A 129 -33.75 4.91 -3.46
N ALA A 130 -32.76 4.78 -2.57
CA ALA A 130 -31.37 4.92 -2.96
C ALA A 130 -30.96 3.83 -3.96
N ALA A 131 -30.22 4.20 -5.00
CA ALA A 131 -29.57 3.24 -5.88
C ALA A 131 -28.63 2.33 -5.09
N SER A 132 -28.47 1.08 -5.52
CA SER A 132 -27.43 0.19 -5.00
C SER A 132 -26.27 0.12 -5.98
N VAL A 133 -25.10 0.63 -5.58
CA VAL A 133 -23.87 0.46 -6.38
C VAL A 133 -23.16 -0.84 -6.03
N ALA A 134 -23.29 -1.30 -4.78
CA ALA A 134 -22.92 -2.65 -4.37
C ALA A 134 -23.93 -3.19 -3.35
N GLY A 135 -24.36 -4.44 -3.52
CA GLY A 135 -25.34 -5.06 -2.63
C GLY A 135 -25.37 -6.57 -2.71
N VAL A 136 -25.99 -7.22 -1.73
CA VAL A 136 -26.11 -8.68 -1.64
C VAL A 136 -27.53 -9.10 -2.03
N TYR A 137 -27.63 -9.97 -3.03
CA TYR A 137 -28.85 -10.62 -3.48
C TYR A 137 -28.90 -12.07 -2.98
N ALA A 138 -29.90 -12.39 -2.15
CA ALA A 138 -30.28 -13.74 -1.79
C ALA A 138 -31.09 -14.33 -2.95
N ARG A 139 -30.44 -15.13 -3.78
CA ARG A 139 -31.04 -15.60 -5.03
C ARG A 139 -32.05 -16.72 -4.80
N PRO A 140 -33.12 -16.79 -5.62
CA PRO A 140 -34.09 -17.88 -5.57
C PRO A 140 -33.50 -19.27 -5.84
N ASP A 141 -32.35 -19.36 -6.51
CA ASP A 141 -31.65 -20.60 -6.84
C ASP A 141 -30.79 -21.14 -5.68
N GLY A 142 -30.82 -20.51 -4.51
CA GLY A 142 -30.31 -21.09 -3.25
C GLY A 142 -28.90 -20.67 -2.85
N PHE A 143 -28.34 -19.60 -3.44
CA PHE A 143 -27.08 -19.01 -3.00
C PHE A 143 -27.15 -17.47 -2.90
N GLU A 144 -26.12 -16.88 -2.29
CA GLU A 144 -26.02 -15.42 -2.13
C GLU A 144 -24.99 -14.84 -3.12
N GLU A 145 -25.32 -13.69 -3.70
CA GLU A 145 -24.50 -13.00 -4.70
C GLU A 145 -24.30 -11.52 -4.33
N LEU A 146 -23.05 -11.05 -4.25
CA LEU A 146 -22.71 -9.64 -4.13
C LEU A 146 -22.56 -9.06 -5.53
N VAL A 147 -23.42 -8.11 -5.88
CA VAL A 147 -23.48 -7.45 -7.19
C VAL A 147 -22.88 -6.06 -7.09
N ILE A 148 -21.95 -5.72 -7.98
CA ILE A 148 -21.33 -4.39 -8.08
C ILE A 148 -21.66 -3.81 -9.47
N THR A 149 -22.17 -2.57 -9.51
CA THR A 149 -22.68 -1.96 -10.75
C THR A 149 -21.79 -0.81 -11.28
N ALA A 150 -20.59 -0.67 -10.71
CA ALA A 150 -19.57 0.26 -11.16
C ALA A 150 -18.35 -0.48 -11.69
N SER A 151 -17.75 0.04 -12.76
CA SER A 151 -16.47 -0.45 -13.29
C SER A 151 -15.35 -0.19 -12.30
N SER A 152 -14.30 -0.99 -12.33
CA SER A 152 -13.11 -0.73 -11.53
C SER A 152 -11.84 -1.23 -12.20
N ASN A 153 -10.71 -0.65 -11.83
CA ASN A 153 -9.38 -1.23 -12.05
C ASN A 153 -8.56 -1.26 -10.74
N ALA A 154 -7.37 -1.84 -10.81
CA ALA A 154 -6.50 -2.07 -9.65
C ALA A 154 -5.99 -0.79 -8.97
N TYR A 155 -6.16 0.39 -9.58
CA TYR A 155 -5.70 1.68 -9.06
C TYR A 155 -6.81 2.52 -8.43
N GLN A 156 -8.07 2.12 -8.56
CA GLN A 156 -9.18 2.98 -8.15
C GLN A 156 -9.62 2.74 -6.70
N SER A 157 -9.91 3.83 -6.00
CA SER A 157 -10.24 3.87 -4.58
C SER A 157 -11.53 3.11 -4.25
N HIS A 158 -12.58 3.24 -5.08
CA HIS A 158 -13.83 2.47 -4.91
C HIS A 158 -13.67 0.96 -5.11
N HIS A 159 -12.54 0.51 -5.66
CA HIS A 159 -12.16 -0.90 -5.66
C HIS A 159 -11.37 -1.25 -4.39
N LEU A 160 -10.28 -0.54 -4.13
CA LEU A 160 -9.33 -0.85 -3.07
C LEU A 160 -9.91 -0.70 -1.65
N LEU A 161 -10.85 0.23 -1.44
CA LEU A 161 -11.47 0.43 -0.14
C LEU A 161 -12.38 -0.74 0.26
N PRO A 162 -13.42 -1.14 -0.50
CA PRO A 162 -14.34 -2.18 -0.07
C PRO A 162 -13.88 -3.62 -0.32
N ILE A 163 -12.84 -3.85 -1.12
CA ILE A 163 -12.49 -5.21 -1.59
C ILE A 163 -12.26 -6.21 -0.46
N HIS A 164 -11.64 -5.80 0.66
CA HIS A 164 -11.42 -6.70 1.78
C HIS A 164 -12.73 -7.14 2.45
N GLY A 165 -13.72 -6.24 2.56
CA GLY A 165 -15.06 -6.56 3.02
C GLY A 165 -15.79 -7.50 2.06
N PHE A 166 -15.61 -7.32 0.75
CA PHE A 166 -16.22 -8.21 -0.26
C PHE A 166 -15.64 -9.62 -0.22
N ILE A 167 -14.30 -9.76 -0.13
CA ILE A 167 -13.66 -11.07 0.01
C ILE A 167 -14.04 -11.70 1.36
N SER A 168 -14.04 -10.93 2.45
CA SER A 168 -14.51 -11.39 3.75
C SER A 168 -15.95 -11.88 3.69
N TRP A 169 -16.87 -11.14 3.08
CA TRP A 169 -18.25 -11.56 2.90
C TRP A 169 -18.32 -12.87 2.10
N ALA A 170 -17.62 -12.97 0.98
CA ALA A 170 -17.66 -14.15 0.12
C ALA A 170 -17.12 -15.41 0.83
N THR A 171 -16.09 -15.22 1.66
CA THR A 171 -15.42 -16.30 2.40
C THR A 171 -15.98 -16.52 3.81
N ARG A 172 -17.04 -15.78 4.19
CA ARG A 172 -17.58 -15.75 5.55
C ARG A 172 -16.46 -15.54 6.57
N GLY A 173 -15.64 -14.51 6.37
CA GLY A 173 -14.53 -14.10 7.22
C GLY A 173 -13.38 -15.09 7.38
N ILE A 174 -13.41 -16.25 6.71
CA ILE A 174 -12.42 -17.32 6.86
C ILE A 174 -11.59 -17.41 5.58
N GLN A 175 -10.35 -16.94 5.65
CA GLN A 175 -9.50 -16.86 4.46
C GLN A 175 -8.02 -17.00 4.76
N LEU A 176 -7.27 -17.46 3.75
CA LEU A 176 -5.82 -17.48 3.77
C LEU A 176 -5.26 -16.12 3.33
N GLY A 177 -5.59 -15.10 4.11
CA GLY A 177 -5.22 -13.71 3.86
C GLY A 177 -4.85 -12.99 5.15
N HIS A 178 -4.17 -11.85 5.01
CA HIS A 178 -3.76 -10.99 6.11
C HIS A 178 -3.75 -9.55 5.62
N LEU A 179 -4.61 -8.69 6.18
CA LEU A 179 -4.74 -7.27 5.82
C LEU A 179 -4.10 -6.37 6.88
N ARG A 180 -3.22 -5.47 6.48
CA ARG A 180 -2.83 -4.26 7.21
C ARG A 180 -2.68 -3.11 6.20
N TYR A 181 -2.92 -1.89 6.66
CA TYR A 181 -2.62 -0.68 5.91
C TYR A 181 -1.28 -0.17 6.39
N TYR A 182 -0.25 -0.32 5.57
CA TYR A 182 1.12 0.01 5.93
C TYR A 182 1.49 1.39 5.40
N PHE A 183 2.21 2.17 6.21
CA PHE A 183 2.87 3.39 5.76
C PHE A 183 4.10 3.63 6.63
N THR A 184 5.28 3.62 6.03
CA THR A 184 6.53 4.01 6.66
C THR A 184 7.25 4.94 5.68
N MET A 185 7.86 6.01 6.17
CA MET A 185 8.59 6.96 5.34
C MET A 185 9.99 7.15 5.91
N HIS A 186 11.00 6.87 5.09
CA HIS A 186 12.40 7.12 5.39
C HIS A 186 12.78 8.53 4.94
N ILE A 187 13.52 9.26 5.78
CA ILE A 187 14.11 10.55 5.45
C ILE A 187 15.61 10.34 5.34
N ASP A 188 16.10 10.32 4.12
CA ASP A 188 17.50 10.14 3.79
C ASP A 188 18.29 11.43 4.06
N ASP A 189 19.62 11.31 4.08
CA ASP A 189 20.61 12.39 4.22
C ASP A 189 20.60 13.20 5.52
N ILE A 190 20.01 12.66 6.59
CA ILE A 190 19.99 13.37 7.87
C ILE A 190 21.42 13.69 8.34
N PHE A 191 21.65 15.00 8.57
CA PHE A 191 22.89 15.72 8.90
C PHE A 191 23.73 16.21 7.72
N LEU A 192 23.55 15.69 6.51
CA LEU A 192 24.18 16.21 5.31
C LEU A 192 23.41 17.41 4.75
N PRO A 193 24.08 18.28 3.98
CA PRO A 193 23.42 19.15 3.03
C PRO A 193 23.10 18.39 1.73
N ASP A 194 21.99 18.71 1.08
CA ASP A 194 21.58 18.15 -0.21
C ASP A 194 21.83 19.19 -1.31
N ASP A 195 22.11 18.72 -2.53
CA ASP A 195 22.21 19.59 -3.70
C ASP A 195 20.88 20.30 -4.01
N ARG A 196 20.94 21.38 -4.78
CA ARG A 196 19.76 22.22 -5.06
C ARG A 196 19.47 22.31 -6.55
N TRP A 197 18.20 22.08 -6.91
CA TRP A 197 17.66 22.32 -8.24
C TRP A 197 17.82 23.78 -8.66
N ASP A 198 18.38 24.01 -9.85
CA ASP A 198 18.44 25.31 -10.51
C ASP A 198 17.29 25.43 -11.52
N MET A 199 16.27 26.22 -11.17
CA MET A 199 15.08 26.46 -12.00
C MET A 199 15.36 27.21 -13.32
N VAL A 200 16.52 27.86 -13.45
CA VAL A 200 16.91 28.55 -14.69
C VAL A 200 17.67 27.59 -15.61
N ALA A 201 18.59 26.81 -15.05
CA ALA A 201 19.38 25.83 -15.81
C ALA A 201 18.62 24.52 -16.09
N ASN A 202 17.52 24.26 -15.36
CA ASN A 202 16.84 22.96 -15.30
C ASN A 202 17.81 21.82 -15.01
N PHE A 203 18.67 22.01 -14.00
CA PHE A 203 19.76 21.10 -13.66
C PHE A 203 20.12 21.18 -12.17
N THR A 204 20.74 20.12 -11.64
CA THR A 204 21.30 20.09 -10.29
C THR A 204 22.81 19.94 -10.36
N TYR A 205 23.53 20.91 -9.80
CA TYR A 205 24.99 20.88 -9.74
C TYR A 205 25.43 20.05 -8.53
N GLU A 206 25.96 18.85 -8.79
CA GLU A 206 26.40 17.91 -7.75
C GLU A 206 27.58 18.48 -6.93
N ASP A 207 27.44 18.45 -5.61
CA ASP A 207 28.46 18.79 -4.59
C ASP A 207 29.14 20.16 -4.78
N ASP A 208 28.56 21.07 -5.56
CA ASP A 208 29.19 22.34 -5.88
C ASP A 208 29.06 23.33 -4.73
N GLY A 209 27.82 23.55 -4.25
CA GLY A 209 27.49 24.51 -3.18
C GLY A 209 27.89 25.98 -3.43
N LEU A 210 28.60 26.26 -4.53
CA LEU A 210 29.09 27.57 -4.94
C LEU A 210 28.13 28.25 -5.93
N THR A 211 27.61 27.49 -6.91
CA THR A 211 26.65 27.99 -7.91
C THR A 211 25.24 28.08 -7.33
N ASN A 212 24.83 27.06 -6.57
CA ASN A 212 23.53 27.01 -5.92
C ASN A 212 23.70 26.59 -4.44
N PRO A 213 23.19 27.36 -3.46
CA PRO A 213 23.37 27.05 -2.04
C PRO A 213 22.73 25.71 -1.68
N LEU A 214 23.50 24.80 -1.10
CA LEU A 214 23.00 23.51 -0.63
C LEU A 214 21.87 23.68 0.40
N ILE A 215 20.94 22.74 0.41
CA ILE A 215 19.81 22.72 1.35
C ILE A 215 20.23 21.90 2.57
N ARG A 216 20.08 22.44 3.78
CA ARG A 216 20.31 21.66 5.00
C ARG A 216 19.30 22.04 6.06
N MET A 217 18.67 21.03 6.67
CA MET A 217 17.80 21.23 7.83
C MET A 217 18.48 22.07 8.91
N VAL A 218 17.70 22.88 9.60
CA VAL A 218 18.11 23.68 10.76
C VAL A 218 17.30 23.27 12.00
N PRO A 219 17.66 23.72 13.22
CA PRO A 219 16.96 23.32 14.44
C PRO A 219 15.43 23.54 14.43
N SER A 220 14.94 24.58 13.76
CA SER A 220 13.49 24.84 13.63
C SER A 220 12.77 23.80 12.79
N ASP A 221 13.45 23.16 11.83
CA ASP A 221 12.85 22.08 11.03
C ASP A 221 12.61 20.84 11.88
N VAL A 222 13.50 20.56 12.84
CA VAL A 222 13.30 19.49 13.83
C VAL A 222 12.12 19.80 14.75
N ASP A 223 11.92 21.07 15.13
CA ASP A 223 10.74 21.49 15.90
C ASP A 223 9.45 21.29 15.09
N ARG A 224 9.44 21.71 13.83
CA ARG A 224 8.33 21.49 12.90
C ARG A 224 8.02 20.00 12.73
N LEU A 225 9.04 19.18 12.50
CA LEU A 225 8.90 17.72 12.38
C LEU A 225 8.29 17.10 13.65
N MET A 226 8.78 17.47 14.83
CA MET A 226 8.22 16.95 16.08
C MET A 226 6.76 17.39 16.28
N ALA A 227 6.44 18.65 16.00
CA ALA A 227 5.07 19.15 16.09
C ALA A 227 4.14 18.38 15.13
N TRP A 228 4.58 18.18 13.89
CA TRP A 228 3.83 17.43 12.88
C TRP A 228 3.63 15.97 13.27
N GLN A 229 4.67 15.26 13.70
CA GLN A 229 4.56 13.87 14.14
C GLN A 229 3.65 13.70 15.38
N ASN A 230 3.50 14.75 16.20
CA ASN A 230 2.61 14.75 17.35
C ASN A 230 1.15 15.03 16.96
N SER A 231 0.91 15.89 15.96
CA SER A 231 -0.44 16.21 15.49
C SER A 231 -1.04 15.11 14.61
N THR A 232 -0.22 14.45 13.78
CA THR A 232 -0.71 13.43 12.84
C THR A 232 -0.76 12.04 13.44
N GLY A 233 0.18 11.74 14.35
CA GLY A 233 0.45 10.40 14.89
C GLY A 233 1.39 9.55 14.01
N ILE A 234 1.82 10.09 12.87
CA ILE A 234 2.79 9.44 11.96
C ILE A 234 4.21 9.68 12.47
N LYS A 235 5.09 8.70 12.27
CA LYS A 235 6.50 8.78 12.64
C LYS A 235 7.34 8.57 11.39
N LEU A 236 8.29 9.48 11.17
CA LEU A 236 9.24 9.42 10.07
C LEU A 236 10.55 8.82 10.59
N ASP A 237 11.15 7.93 9.82
CA ASP A 237 12.39 7.24 10.19
C ASP A 237 13.58 8.03 9.64
N MET A 238 14.54 8.38 10.51
CA MET A 238 15.71 9.19 10.15
C MET A 238 16.83 8.28 9.64
N VAL A 239 17.24 8.45 8.40
CA VAL A 239 18.34 7.71 7.78
C VAL A 239 19.55 8.64 7.72
N TYR A 240 20.61 8.34 8.48
CA TYR A 240 21.59 9.34 8.90
C TYR A 240 23.00 9.12 8.36
N ASN A 241 23.72 10.23 8.17
CA ASN A 241 25.11 10.29 7.75
C ASN A 241 25.93 11.10 8.75
N GLY A 242 26.78 10.43 9.53
CA GLY A 242 27.54 11.08 10.59
C GLY A 242 28.53 12.15 10.11
N SER A 243 29.03 12.05 8.86
CA SER A 243 30.02 12.99 8.35
C SER A 243 29.50 14.42 8.29
N GLY A 244 28.24 14.63 7.88
CA GLY A 244 27.67 15.97 7.76
C GLY A 244 27.62 16.73 9.09
N SER A 245 27.49 16.02 10.21
CA SER A 245 27.64 16.62 11.54
C SER A 245 29.09 17.01 11.84
N ASP A 246 30.03 16.09 11.57
CA ASP A 246 31.44 16.30 11.87
C ASP A 246 32.04 17.41 10.99
N GLU A 247 31.62 17.51 9.72
CA GLU A 247 31.95 18.59 8.78
C GLU A 247 31.38 19.93 9.25
N ALA A 248 30.11 19.98 9.65
CA ALA A 248 29.51 21.20 10.19
C ALA A 248 30.23 21.69 11.46
N VAL A 249 30.63 20.78 12.35
CA VAL A 249 31.43 21.11 13.53
C VAL A 249 32.82 21.59 13.14
N ALA A 250 33.47 20.97 12.15
CA ALA A 250 34.79 21.39 11.68
C ALA A 250 34.76 22.80 11.06
N ALA A 251 33.72 23.11 10.28
CA ALA A 251 33.56 24.41 9.64
C ALA A 251 33.16 25.52 10.64
N ASN A 252 32.25 25.24 11.57
CA ASN A 252 31.57 26.26 12.38
C ASN A 252 31.87 26.18 13.88
N GLY A 253 32.67 25.20 14.32
CA GLY A 253 32.93 24.90 15.74
C GLY A 253 31.77 24.21 16.48
N SER A 254 30.59 24.12 15.87
CA SER A 254 29.41 23.44 16.42
C SER A 254 28.44 23.03 15.31
N ASP A 255 27.53 22.10 15.62
CA ASP A 255 26.39 21.78 14.75
C ASP A 255 25.08 21.88 15.55
N PRO A 256 24.36 23.02 15.43
CA PRO A 256 23.07 23.22 16.08
C PRO A 256 22.01 22.19 15.66
N LEU A 257 22.00 21.76 14.39
CA LEU A 257 21.07 20.75 13.90
C LEU A 257 21.27 19.42 14.66
N THR A 258 22.51 18.94 14.70
CA THR A 258 22.86 17.73 15.45
C THR A 258 22.52 17.88 16.92
N THR A 259 22.82 19.03 17.54
CA THR A 259 22.46 19.29 18.95
C THR A 259 20.96 19.13 19.18
N LYS A 260 20.14 19.66 18.27
CA LYS A 260 18.68 19.59 18.34
C LYS A 260 18.15 18.16 18.19
N PHE A 261 18.66 17.41 17.21
CA PHE A 261 18.31 16.01 17.02
C PHE A 261 18.74 15.15 18.22
N LEU A 262 19.95 15.36 18.76
CA LEU A 262 20.45 14.59 19.90
C LEU A 262 19.66 14.81 21.18
N ALA A 263 19.14 16.03 21.39
CA ALA A 263 18.22 16.32 22.49
C ALA A 263 16.89 15.54 22.37
N ASN A 264 16.50 15.17 21.15
CA ASN A 264 15.22 14.53 20.83
C ASN A 264 15.35 13.11 20.25
N LYS A 265 16.54 12.52 20.25
CA LYS A 265 16.84 11.28 19.50
C LYS A 265 15.97 10.07 19.84
N SER A 266 15.37 10.03 21.03
CA SER A 266 14.44 8.98 21.44
C SER A 266 13.06 9.08 20.77
N LYS A 267 12.78 10.17 20.05
CA LYS A 267 11.54 10.42 19.31
C LYS A 267 11.57 9.87 17.88
N PHE A 268 12.73 9.42 17.43
CA PHE A 268 12.97 8.97 16.06
C PHE A 268 13.50 7.55 16.04
N TYR A 269 13.17 6.83 14.97
CA TYR A 269 13.89 5.62 14.59
C TYR A 269 15.05 6.00 13.69
N TRP A 270 16.19 5.31 13.81
CA TRP A 270 17.43 5.68 13.13
C TRP A 270 17.99 4.51 12.31
N ILE A 271 18.28 4.77 11.04
CA ILE A 271 18.82 3.79 10.08
C ILE A 271 20.15 4.31 9.54
N ASN A 272 21.17 3.46 9.46
CA ASN A 272 22.49 3.85 8.97
C ASN A 272 22.43 4.13 7.46
N HIS A 273 22.90 5.31 7.03
CA HIS A 273 22.95 5.70 5.63
C HIS A 273 24.37 5.76 5.01
N THR A 274 25.33 5.00 5.56
CA THR A 274 26.79 5.20 5.38
C THR A 274 27.30 6.48 6.04
N TYR A 275 28.61 6.63 6.19
CA TYR A 275 29.17 7.72 7.00
C TYR A 275 29.19 9.02 6.21
N ALA A 276 29.76 8.98 5.00
CA ALA A 276 29.99 10.13 4.13
C ALA A 276 29.18 10.12 2.83
N HIS A 277 28.18 9.22 2.73
CA HIS A 277 27.28 9.13 1.58
C HIS A 277 28.01 8.91 0.24
N HIS A 278 29.21 8.31 0.27
CA HIS A 278 29.93 8.01 -0.97
C HIS A 278 29.16 7.02 -1.85
N ASN A 279 29.19 7.26 -3.16
CA ASN A 279 28.76 6.27 -4.13
C ASN A 279 29.66 5.03 -4.06
N LEU A 280 29.05 3.89 -3.75
CA LEU A 280 29.74 2.64 -3.43
C LEU A 280 29.98 1.74 -4.64
N ASP A 281 29.60 2.13 -5.86
CA ASP A 281 29.61 1.24 -7.03
C ASP A 281 31.01 0.73 -7.39
N THR A 282 32.05 1.53 -7.12
CA THR A 282 33.45 1.20 -7.42
C THR A 282 34.31 0.96 -6.19
N PHE A 283 33.73 1.00 -4.99
CA PHE A 283 34.47 0.86 -3.74
C PHE A 283 34.94 -0.58 -3.51
N THR A 284 36.10 -0.73 -2.87
CA THR A 284 36.57 -2.02 -2.36
C THR A 284 35.74 -2.48 -1.16
N ALA A 285 35.77 -3.78 -0.86
CA ALA A 285 35.06 -4.31 0.31
C ALA A 285 35.49 -3.63 1.63
N ALA A 286 36.76 -3.25 1.75
CA ALA A 286 37.29 -2.55 2.91
C ALA A 286 36.70 -1.13 3.06
N GLN A 287 36.61 -0.38 1.96
CA GLN A 287 36.03 0.97 1.96
C GLN A 287 34.54 0.94 2.28
N ILE A 288 33.77 0.02 1.69
CA ILE A 288 32.35 -0.17 1.99
C ILE A 288 32.15 -0.52 3.48
N ALA A 289 32.93 -1.46 3.99
CA ALA A 289 32.83 -1.87 5.40
C ALA A 289 33.22 -0.74 6.35
N ASP A 290 34.19 0.10 5.99
CA ASP A 290 34.59 1.28 6.76
C ASP A 290 33.45 2.30 6.84
N GLU A 291 32.86 2.68 5.70
CA GLU A 291 31.69 3.57 5.63
C GLU A 291 30.55 3.13 6.56
N ILE A 292 30.19 1.85 6.52
CA ILE A 292 29.13 1.29 7.36
C ILE A 292 29.52 1.33 8.85
N LYS A 293 30.73 0.85 9.20
CA LYS A 293 31.18 0.71 10.59
C LYS A 293 31.46 2.05 11.24
N LYS A 294 32.01 3.00 10.50
CA LYS A 294 32.29 4.36 10.96
C LYS A 294 31.00 5.07 11.33
N ASN A 295 29.95 4.93 10.51
CA ASN A 295 28.66 5.54 10.84
C ASN A 295 27.95 4.88 12.05
N PHE A 296 28.10 3.57 12.25
CA PHE A 296 27.65 2.93 13.50
C PHE A 296 28.44 3.40 14.72
N SER A 297 29.74 3.61 14.56
CA SER A 297 30.62 4.10 15.63
C SER A 297 30.28 5.55 16.01
N TRP A 298 29.99 6.39 15.00
CA TRP A 298 29.50 7.75 15.20
C TRP A 298 28.18 7.77 15.97
N ALA A 299 27.17 7.00 15.56
CA ALA A 299 25.91 6.90 16.29
C ALA A 299 26.10 6.43 17.74
N SER A 300 26.96 5.43 17.95
CA SER A 300 27.31 4.96 19.30
C SER A 300 27.94 6.07 20.15
N ALA A 301 28.86 6.85 19.60
CA ALA A 301 29.50 7.97 20.29
C ALA A 301 28.48 9.06 20.67
N LYS A 302 27.50 9.33 19.80
CA LYS A 302 26.40 10.27 20.09
C LYS A 302 25.25 9.65 20.90
N LYS A 303 25.36 8.37 21.28
CA LYS A 303 24.34 7.59 22.00
C LYS A 303 22.99 7.56 21.26
N ILE A 304 23.00 7.46 19.93
CA ILE A 304 21.83 7.18 19.10
C ILE A 304 21.63 5.67 19.07
N ALA A 305 20.41 5.22 19.37
CA ALA A 305 20.07 3.80 19.33
C ALA A 305 19.74 3.41 17.88
N VAL A 306 20.53 2.51 17.32
CA VAL A 306 20.40 2.03 15.94
C VAL A 306 20.33 0.50 15.91
N ASN A 307 19.60 -0.05 14.95
CA ASN A 307 19.64 -1.48 14.66
C ASN A 307 20.73 -1.77 13.64
N LYS A 308 21.81 -2.45 14.05
CA LYS A 308 22.97 -2.74 13.17
C LYS A 308 22.67 -3.73 12.03
N THR A 309 21.46 -4.27 11.97
CA THR A 309 21.02 -5.16 10.89
C THR A 309 20.43 -4.43 9.69
N GLU A 310 20.23 -3.12 9.78
CA GLU A 310 19.56 -2.30 8.78
C GLU A 310 20.54 -1.29 8.17
N LEU A 311 20.51 -1.17 6.84
CA LEU A 311 21.38 -0.29 6.07
C LEU A 311 20.61 0.28 4.87
N VAL A 312 20.81 1.57 4.62
CA VAL A 312 20.52 2.22 3.34
C VAL A 312 21.86 2.70 2.79
N THR A 313 22.25 2.30 1.59
CA THR A 313 23.46 2.84 0.96
C THR A 313 23.12 4.17 0.28
N GLY A 314 24.06 5.12 0.30
CA GLY A 314 23.86 6.42 -0.36
C GLY A 314 23.52 6.24 -1.83
N GLU A 315 22.52 6.98 -2.33
CA GLU A 315 21.96 6.87 -3.69
C GLU A 315 21.45 5.45 -4.07
N HIS A 316 21.26 4.55 -3.10
CA HIS A 316 21.12 3.11 -3.36
C HIS A 316 22.28 2.51 -4.18
N SER A 317 23.46 3.11 -4.10
CA SER A 317 24.68 2.66 -4.78
C SER A 317 25.24 1.38 -4.15
N GLY A 318 26.15 0.73 -4.86
CA GLY A 318 26.86 -0.48 -4.44
C GLY A 318 26.04 -1.76 -4.56
N LEU A 319 24.74 -1.71 -4.87
CA LEU A 319 23.88 -2.90 -4.96
C LEU A 319 24.31 -3.87 -6.07
N GLY A 320 25.02 -3.37 -7.09
CA GLY A 320 25.65 -4.18 -8.15
C GLY A 320 27.14 -4.46 -7.93
N ASN A 321 27.75 -3.91 -6.88
CA ASN A 321 29.18 -4.03 -6.64
C ASN A 321 29.52 -5.46 -6.13
N PRO A 322 30.42 -6.21 -6.82
CA PRO A 322 30.80 -7.57 -6.41
C PRO A 322 31.51 -7.64 -5.04
N GLU A 323 32.04 -6.52 -4.55
CA GLU A 323 32.70 -6.40 -3.25
C GLU A 323 31.71 -6.22 -2.08
N LEU A 324 30.47 -5.79 -2.36
CA LEU A 324 29.47 -5.53 -1.32
C LEU A 324 29.16 -6.78 -0.48
N PRO A 325 28.93 -7.99 -1.04
CA PRO A 325 28.77 -9.22 -0.25
C PRO A 325 29.92 -9.47 0.76
N VAL A 326 31.16 -9.23 0.35
CA VAL A 326 32.35 -9.41 1.18
C VAL A 326 32.38 -8.38 2.31
N ALA A 327 32.07 -7.12 2.00
CA ALA A 327 31.95 -6.06 3.00
C ALA A 327 30.89 -6.40 4.06
N LEU A 328 29.70 -6.85 3.62
CA LEU A 328 28.59 -7.16 4.51
C LEU A 328 28.87 -8.34 5.45
N ALA A 329 29.66 -9.33 5.02
CA ALA A 329 30.08 -10.46 5.86
C ALA A 329 30.84 -10.02 7.12
N GLY A 330 31.54 -8.88 7.05
CA GLY A 330 32.21 -8.25 8.19
C GLY A 330 31.32 -7.35 9.06
N THR A 331 30.00 -7.34 8.83
CA THR A 331 29.02 -6.49 9.51
C THR A 331 27.84 -7.33 10.04
N GLN A 332 26.89 -6.67 10.72
CA GLN A 332 25.65 -7.30 11.19
C GLN A 332 24.47 -7.09 10.23
N VAL A 333 24.68 -6.42 9.09
CA VAL A 333 23.62 -6.03 8.16
C VAL A 333 22.93 -7.28 7.60
N LYS A 334 21.61 -7.26 7.64
CA LYS A 334 20.70 -8.30 7.13
C LYS A 334 19.62 -7.74 6.20
N TRP A 335 19.37 -6.43 6.28
CA TRP A 335 18.33 -5.73 5.54
C TRP A 335 18.94 -4.51 4.88
N LEU A 336 18.76 -4.41 3.58
CA LEU A 336 19.39 -3.42 2.73
C LEU A 336 18.33 -2.74 1.87
N ALA A 337 18.34 -1.42 1.74
CA ALA A 337 17.40 -0.75 0.85
C ALA A 337 17.69 -1.03 -0.63
N SER A 338 16.63 -1.17 -1.42
CA SER A 338 16.67 -1.07 -2.88
C SER A 338 15.60 -0.10 -3.37
N ASP A 339 15.67 0.30 -4.63
CA ASP A 339 14.68 1.17 -5.27
C ASP A 339 13.58 0.31 -5.93
N ASN A 340 12.32 0.50 -5.53
CA ASN A 340 11.20 -0.26 -6.06
C ASN A 340 10.94 0.01 -7.56
N SER A 341 11.33 1.17 -8.10
CA SER A 341 11.17 1.48 -9.52
C SER A 341 12.12 0.67 -10.42
N LYS A 342 13.29 0.27 -9.89
CA LYS A 342 14.30 -0.52 -10.61
C LYS A 342 14.30 -1.99 -10.21
N GLN A 343 14.10 -2.27 -8.92
CA GLN A 343 14.28 -3.57 -8.28
C GLN A 343 13.10 -3.88 -7.33
N PRO A 344 11.88 -4.12 -7.87
CA PRO A 344 10.67 -4.28 -7.07
C PRO A 344 10.59 -5.61 -6.30
N THR A 345 11.43 -6.59 -6.65
CA THR A 345 11.45 -7.91 -6.03
C THR A 345 12.63 -8.01 -5.06
N PRO A 346 12.42 -8.34 -3.78
CA PRO A 346 13.50 -8.62 -2.83
C PRO A 346 14.46 -9.70 -3.35
N TYR A 347 15.76 -9.47 -3.18
CA TYR A 347 16.83 -10.41 -3.54
C TYR A 347 17.96 -10.36 -2.51
N THR A 348 18.87 -11.33 -2.54
CA THR A 348 19.96 -11.41 -1.56
C THR A 348 21.26 -10.85 -2.10
N ILE A 349 21.98 -10.10 -1.27
CA ILE A 349 23.37 -9.67 -1.49
C ILE A 349 24.20 -10.15 -0.29
N GLY A 350 25.02 -11.18 -0.51
CA GLY A 350 25.70 -11.87 0.58
C GLY A 350 24.69 -12.42 1.60
N GLN A 351 24.80 -11.97 2.86
CA GLN A 351 23.88 -12.35 3.94
C GLN A 351 22.64 -11.44 4.07
N ALA A 352 22.59 -10.32 3.34
CA ALA A 352 21.51 -9.35 3.45
C ALA A 352 20.43 -9.60 2.39
N THR A 353 19.19 -9.26 2.71
CA THR A 353 18.05 -9.25 1.79
C THR A 353 17.64 -7.81 1.51
N THR A 354 17.43 -7.48 0.25
CA THR A 354 16.97 -6.15 -0.16
C THR A 354 15.50 -5.93 0.20
N ILE A 355 15.17 -4.69 0.55
CA ILE A 355 13.82 -4.21 0.82
C ILE A 355 13.59 -3.04 -0.13
N PRO A 356 12.78 -3.24 -1.19
CA PRO A 356 12.45 -2.18 -2.12
C PRO A 356 11.69 -1.07 -1.39
N ARG A 357 12.06 0.19 -1.68
CA ARG A 357 11.40 1.39 -1.17
C ARG A 357 10.69 2.10 -2.31
N HIS A 358 9.48 2.61 -2.05
CA HIS A 358 8.71 3.39 -3.01
C HIS A 358 9.35 4.77 -3.19
N PRO A 359 9.82 5.14 -4.39
CA PRO A 359 10.18 6.53 -4.67
C PRO A 359 8.92 7.40 -4.65
N SER A 360 9.13 8.70 -4.52
CA SER A 360 8.10 9.72 -4.59
C SER A 360 8.51 10.82 -5.57
N ASN A 361 7.55 11.62 -6.04
CA ASN A 361 7.88 12.85 -6.76
C ASN A 361 8.19 14.03 -5.81
N LEU A 362 8.55 13.75 -4.55
CA LEU A 362 9.22 14.71 -3.67
C LEU A 362 10.72 14.56 -3.92
N TYR A 363 11.30 15.47 -4.70
CA TYR A 363 12.66 15.30 -5.21
C TYR A 363 13.70 15.64 -4.13
N TYR A 364 14.85 14.96 -4.16
CA TYR A 364 15.86 15.07 -3.10
C TYR A 364 16.48 16.47 -2.98
N ASN A 365 16.44 17.21 -4.08
CA ASN A 365 17.20 18.43 -4.37
C ASN A 365 16.35 19.71 -4.31
N VAL A 366 15.19 19.68 -3.64
CA VAL A 366 14.29 20.83 -3.55
C VAL A 366 13.92 21.18 -2.10
N GLY A 367 14.07 22.46 -1.75
CA GLY A 367 13.77 23.00 -0.42
C GLY A 367 12.50 23.86 -0.41
N THR A 368 12.13 24.44 -1.54
CA THR A 368 10.97 25.33 -1.67
C THR A 368 9.84 24.74 -2.51
N VAL A 369 8.62 25.26 -2.31
CA VAL A 369 7.45 24.92 -3.13
C VAL A 369 7.66 25.30 -4.60
N ALA A 370 8.37 26.40 -4.86
CA ALA A 370 8.66 26.86 -6.22
C ALA A 370 9.57 25.87 -6.95
N GLU A 371 10.69 25.47 -6.34
CA GLU A 371 11.63 24.50 -6.90
C GLU A 371 10.96 23.15 -7.17
N GLN A 372 10.21 22.63 -6.20
CA GLN A 372 9.51 21.35 -6.35
C GLN A 372 8.51 21.37 -7.52
N LEU A 373 7.78 22.47 -7.69
CA LEU A 373 6.79 22.59 -8.77
C LEU A 373 7.46 22.80 -10.13
N ASP A 374 8.55 23.55 -10.16
CA ASP A 374 9.35 23.80 -11.35
C ASP A 374 9.96 22.50 -11.90
N GLU A 375 10.68 21.73 -11.08
CA GLU A 375 11.26 20.44 -11.48
C GLU A 375 10.19 19.42 -11.88
N TYR A 376 9.04 19.40 -11.18
CA TYR A 376 7.92 18.53 -11.54
C TYR A 376 7.36 18.87 -12.92
N ASN A 377 7.21 20.15 -13.24
CA ASN A 377 6.74 20.59 -14.55
C ASN A 377 7.81 20.42 -15.63
N TYR A 378 9.09 20.57 -15.31
CA TYR A 378 10.16 20.23 -16.23
C TYR A 378 10.07 18.75 -16.65
N ILE A 379 9.93 17.83 -15.68
CA ILE A 379 9.90 16.38 -15.95
C ILE A 379 8.60 15.93 -16.66
N TYR A 380 7.44 16.42 -16.22
CA TYR A 380 6.14 15.90 -16.68
C TYR A 380 5.46 16.76 -17.75
N PHE A 381 5.92 17.98 -18.01
CA PHE A 381 5.36 18.87 -19.03
C PHE A 381 6.40 19.28 -20.09
N GLU A 382 7.53 19.86 -19.70
CA GLU A 382 8.47 20.46 -20.67
C GLU A 382 9.39 19.44 -21.36
N ASN A 383 9.93 18.49 -20.60
CA ASN A 383 10.89 17.48 -21.02
C ASN A 383 10.34 16.06 -20.78
N CYS A 384 9.08 15.85 -21.12
CA CYS A 384 8.40 14.58 -20.90
C CYS A 384 8.34 13.72 -22.16
N THR A 385 8.53 12.41 -21.98
CA THR A 385 8.17 11.39 -22.97
C THR A 385 7.17 10.40 -22.38
N ASN A 386 6.06 10.17 -23.07
CA ASN A 386 5.08 9.18 -22.65
C ASN A 386 5.73 7.78 -22.64
N THR A 387 5.59 7.06 -21.53
CA THR A 387 6.04 5.68 -21.38
C THR A 387 4.88 4.80 -20.90
N ALA A 388 5.14 3.51 -20.67
CA ALA A 388 4.16 2.63 -20.05
C ALA A 388 3.76 3.06 -18.62
N VAL A 389 4.57 3.90 -17.96
CA VAL A 389 4.39 4.32 -16.56
C VAL A 389 4.40 5.84 -16.37
N THR A 390 4.59 6.62 -17.44
CA THR A 390 4.65 8.09 -17.43
C THR A 390 3.67 8.64 -18.45
N THR A 391 2.79 9.54 -18.02
CA THR A 391 1.90 10.30 -18.91
C THR A 391 2.28 11.77 -18.84
N CYS A 392 2.60 12.36 -19.99
CA CYS A 392 2.95 13.78 -20.09
C CYS A 392 1.73 14.67 -19.97
N PHE A 393 1.90 15.79 -19.28
CA PHE A 393 0.87 16.80 -19.15
C PHE A 393 0.78 17.65 -20.41
N SER A 394 -0.42 18.16 -20.66
CA SER A 394 -0.69 19.13 -21.73
C SER A 394 -0.53 20.59 -21.29
N ALA A 395 -0.35 20.82 -19.99
CA ALA A 395 -0.10 22.13 -19.38
C ALA A 395 0.67 21.93 -18.05
N PRO A 396 1.39 22.95 -17.55
CA PRO A 396 2.04 22.88 -16.24
C PRO A 396 1.02 22.58 -15.13
N ALA A 397 1.38 21.66 -14.24
CA ALA A 397 0.65 21.39 -13.02
C ALA A 397 0.75 22.58 -12.05
N THR A 398 -0.32 22.77 -11.27
CA THR A 398 -0.35 23.64 -10.10
C THR A 398 0.11 22.89 -8.85
N TRP A 399 0.49 23.62 -7.80
CA TRP A 399 0.86 23.01 -6.51
C TRP A 399 -0.23 22.08 -5.94
N ALA A 400 -1.51 22.47 -6.07
CA ALA A 400 -2.63 21.65 -5.61
C ALA A 400 -2.76 20.33 -6.41
N GLN A 401 -2.56 20.38 -7.74
CA GLN A 401 -2.58 19.19 -8.59
C GLN A 401 -1.40 18.26 -8.28
N TYR A 402 -0.20 18.81 -8.09
CA TYR A 402 0.98 18.05 -7.66
C TYR A 402 0.72 17.34 -6.32
N THR A 403 0.29 18.09 -5.30
CA THR A 403 0.05 17.56 -3.95
C THR A 403 -1.00 16.45 -3.96
N GLU A 404 -2.10 16.67 -4.69
CA GLU A 404 -3.17 15.68 -4.88
C GLU A 404 -2.67 14.41 -5.56
N SER A 405 -1.89 14.57 -6.64
CA SER A 405 -1.33 13.47 -7.42
C SER A 405 -0.41 12.58 -6.59
N GLU A 406 0.56 13.18 -5.90
CA GLU A 406 1.53 12.43 -5.08
C GLU A 406 0.85 11.75 -3.89
N ALA A 407 -0.04 12.46 -3.20
CA ALA A 407 -0.82 11.86 -2.11
C ALA A 407 -1.71 10.70 -2.60
N ALA A 408 -2.26 10.78 -3.82
CA ALA A 408 -3.03 9.69 -4.41
C ALA A 408 -2.18 8.45 -4.73
N ILE A 409 -0.94 8.64 -5.22
CA ILE A 409 0.03 7.55 -5.41
C ILE A 409 0.31 6.86 -4.07
N MET A 410 0.71 7.62 -3.06
CA MET A 410 1.00 7.06 -1.73
C MET A 410 -0.23 6.38 -1.12
N PHE A 411 -1.41 6.99 -1.24
CA PHE A 411 -2.65 6.41 -0.71
C PHE A 411 -2.98 5.06 -1.33
N ARG A 412 -2.76 4.89 -2.65
CA ARG A 412 -2.92 3.59 -3.32
C ARG A 412 -1.98 2.53 -2.74
N HIS A 413 -0.71 2.87 -2.50
CA HIS A 413 0.23 1.93 -1.86
C HIS A 413 -0.23 1.54 -0.44
N VAL A 414 -0.76 2.50 0.33
CA VAL A 414 -1.28 2.22 1.67
C VAL A 414 -2.44 1.22 1.61
N LEU A 415 -3.33 1.33 0.62
CA LEU A 415 -4.51 0.46 0.48
C LEU A 415 -4.21 -0.97 -0.01
N THR A 416 -3.03 -1.24 -0.57
CA THR A 416 -2.72 -2.53 -1.22
C THR A 416 -2.06 -3.57 -0.31
N ASN A 417 -1.98 -3.32 1.01
CA ASN A 417 -1.33 -4.21 1.98
C ASN A 417 0.16 -4.45 1.67
N ASP A 418 0.81 -3.41 1.13
CA ASP A 418 2.23 -3.39 0.79
C ASP A 418 3.06 -2.81 1.94
N PRO A 419 3.93 -3.59 2.61
CA PRO A 419 4.74 -3.11 3.73
C PRO A 419 5.97 -2.29 3.32
N ARG A 420 6.25 -2.10 2.03
CA ARG A 420 7.42 -1.33 1.56
C ARG A 420 7.37 0.10 2.11
N PRO A 421 8.48 0.65 2.62
CA PRO A 421 8.52 2.05 3.01
C PRO A 421 8.60 2.94 1.76
N HIS A 422 8.16 4.18 1.89
CA HIS A 422 8.50 5.27 0.97
C HIS A 422 9.80 5.93 1.42
N TYR A 423 10.43 6.72 0.54
CA TYR A 423 11.57 7.55 0.92
C TYR A 423 11.54 8.94 0.26
N ILE A 424 12.09 9.90 1.00
CA ILE A 424 12.37 11.29 0.65
C ILE A 424 13.67 11.70 1.35
N HIS A 425 14.10 12.96 1.23
CA HIS A 425 15.38 13.43 1.75
C HIS A 425 15.20 14.59 2.75
N GLN A 426 16.27 14.95 3.45
CA GLN A 426 16.21 15.99 4.49
C GLN A 426 15.82 17.35 3.93
N ALA A 427 16.17 17.66 2.67
CA ALA A 427 15.73 18.88 1.98
C ALA A 427 14.21 19.06 2.01
N ASN A 428 13.45 17.97 1.91
CA ASN A 428 11.98 18.03 1.88
C ASN A 428 11.35 18.34 3.25
N LEU A 429 12.14 18.29 4.33
CA LEU A 429 11.76 18.76 5.66
C LEU A 429 12.36 20.12 6.02
N ALA A 430 13.35 20.59 5.26
CA ALA A 430 13.98 21.90 5.41
C ALA A 430 13.11 23.00 4.80
N GLU A 431 13.46 24.26 5.07
CA GLU A 431 12.87 25.46 4.42
C GLU A 431 11.33 25.44 4.38
N ASP A 432 10.68 25.37 3.21
CA ASP A 432 9.22 25.37 3.11
C ASP A 432 8.58 24.08 3.65
N GLY A 433 9.36 22.99 3.72
CA GLY A 433 8.89 21.69 4.17
C GLY A 433 7.93 21.07 3.16
N THR A 434 8.39 20.90 1.91
CA THR A 434 7.61 20.44 0.76
C THR A 434 6.92 19.10 0.99
N ALA A 435 7.44 18.25 1.88
CA ALA A 435 6.81 16.99 2.25
C ALA A 435 5.49 17.16 3.03
N TYR A 436 5.35 18.18 3.89
CA TYR A 436 4.22 18.26 4.82
C TYR A 436 2.85 18.35 4.12
N PRO A 437 2.65 19.20 3.08
CA PRO A 437 1.37 19.25 2.37
C PRO A 437 0.95 17.92 1.73
N VAL A 438 1.91 17.17 1.17
CA VAL A 438 1.65 15.84 0.58
C VAL A 438 1.26 14.84 1.66
N LEU A 439 2.01 14.78 2.75
CA LEU A 439 1.76 13.87 3.87
C LEU A 439 0.46 14.20 4.62
N ASP A 440 0.15 15.49 4.80
CA ASP A 440 -1.11 15.94 5.39
C ASP A 440 -2.31 15.53 4.53
N THR A 441 -2.20 15.69 3.21
CA THR A 441 -3.22 15.27 2.25
C THR A 441 -3.43 13.75 2.31
N LEU A 442 -2.36 12.96 2.35
CA LEU A 442 -2.42 11.50 2.52
C LEU A 442 -3.10 11.11 3.84
N VAL A 443 -2.67 11.68 4.96
CA VAL A 443 -3.20 11.34 6.29
C VAL A 443 -4.66 11.75 6.42
N ALA A 444 -5.04 12.93 5.93
CA ALA A 444 -6.42 13.40 5.90
C ALA A 444 -7.29 12.47 5.05
N ARG A 445 -6.84 12.11 3.84
CA ARG A 445 -7.54 11.16 2.96
C ARG A 445 -7.71 9.79 3.60
N PHE A 446 -6.67 9.26 4.22
CA PHE A 446 -6.77 7.97 4.90
C PHE A 446 -7.79 8.02 6.04
N LYS A 447 -7.74 9.05 6.90
CA LYS A 447 -8.71 9.25 8.00
C LYS A 447 -10.13 9.50 7.51
N GLN A 448 -10.30 10.06 6.32
CA GLN A 448 -11.61 10.29 5.71
C GLN A 448 -12.31 8.97 5.34
N TYR A 449 -11.56 7.96 4.88
CA TYR A 449 -12.15 6.73 4.34
C TYR A 449 -11.94 5.50 5.21
N VAL A 450 -10.89 5.47 6.05
CA VAL A 450 -10.46 4.27 6.79
C VAL A 450 -10.41 4.54 8.31
N LYS A 451 -11.05 3.65 9.07
CA LYS A 451 -11.04 3.62 10.54
C LYS A 451 -9.90 2.76 11.11
N ALA A 452 -9.46 1.75 10.36
CA ALA A 452 -8.37 0.88 10.80
C ALA A 452 -7.06 1.69 10.94
N PRO A 453 -6.24 1.43 11.97
CA PRO A 453 -5.02 2.20 12.21
C PRO A 453 -3.97 1.92 11.14
N ILE A 454 -3.21 2.95 10.74
CA ILE A 454 -1.99 2.77 9.95
C ILE A 454 -0.97 1.96 10.75
N VAL A 455 -0.28 1.04 10.10
CA VAL A 455 0.83 0.28 10.66
C VAL A 455 2.14 0.80 10.08
N GLN A 456 3.06 1.23 10.94
CA GLN A 456 4.39 1.70 10.54
C GLN A 456 5.43 0.66 10.96
N PRO A 457 5.73 -0.36 10.13
CA PRO A 457 6.74 -1.36 10.47
C PRO A 457 8.12 -0.71 10.46
N TYR A 458 8.98 -1.15 11.38
CA TYR A 458 10.41 -0.90 11.24
C TYR A 458 10.93 -1.55 9.95
N PHE A 459 12.01 -1.00 9.40
CA PHE A 459 12.57 -1.44 8.12
C PHE A 459 12.77 -2.97 8.04
N ARG A 460 13.43 -3.60 9.03
CA ARG A 460 13.56 -5.08 9.06
C ARG A 460 12.23 -5.84 9.06
N ASP A 461 11.19 -5.27 9.68
CA ASP A 461 9.91 -5.94 9.86
C ASP A 461 9.07 -5.85 8.57
N ALA A 462 9.25 -4.77 7.79
CA ALA A 462 8.79 -4.70 6.40
C ALA A 462 9.46 -5.80 5.56
N GLY A 463 10.79 -5.97 5.67
CA GLY A 463 11.52 -7.04 4.97
C GLY A 463 11.04 -8.45 5.33
N LYS A 464 10.80 -8.73 6.62
CA LYS A 464 10.19 -10.00 7.05
C LYS A 464 8.79 -10.20 6.47
N GLN A 465 7.98 -9.15 6.42
CA GLN A 465 6.63 -9.23 5.88
C GLN A 465 6.64 -9.51 4.37
N LEU A 466 7.50 -8.85 3.60
CA LEU A 466 7.70 -9.15 2.18
C LEU A 466 8.18 -10.59 1.97
N GLY A 467 9.14 -11.05 2.79
CA GLY A 467 9.62 -12.42 2.74
C GLY A 467 8.51 -13.45 3.01
N ARG A 468 7.63 -13.18 3.98
CA ARG A 468 6.45 -14.02 4.25
C ARG A 468 5.45 -14.01 3.10
N GLN A 469 5.14 -12.83 2.55
CA GLN A 469 4.23 -12.68 1.41
C GLN A 469 4.74 -13.45 0.18
N SER A 470 6.03 -13.30 -0.15
CA SER A 470 6.68 -14.00 -1.27
C SER A 470 6.71 -15.52 -1.06
N ALA A 471 7.20 -15.99 0.10
CA ALA A 471 7.26 -17.42 0.39
C ALA A 471 5.86 -18.07 0.39
N TRP A 472 4.84 -17.36 0.88
CA TRP A 472 3.47 -17.83 0.81
C TRP A 472 2.94 -17.87 -0.63
N ALA A 473 3.17 -16.83 -1.44
CA ALA A 473 2.77 -16.81 -2.83
C ALA A 473 3.39 -17.98 -3.63
N THR A 474 4.64 -18.34 -3.35
CA THR A 474 5.30 -19.51 -3.94
C THR A 474 4.71 -20.83 -3.44
N ALA A 475 4.40 -20.96 -2.14
CA ALA A 475 3.93 -22.21 -1.55
C ALA A 475 2.44 -22.51 -1.81
N MET A 476 1.61 -21.47 -1.93
CA MET A 476 0.15 -21.57 -1.98
C MET A 476 -0.37 -22.45 -3.12
N PRO A 477 0.12 -22.35 -4.37
CA PRO A 477 -0.30 -23.24 -5.47
C PRO A 477 0.00 -24.72 -5.20
N GLY A 478 1.01 -25.02 -4.39
CA GLY A 478 1.43 -26.39 -4.04
C GLY A 478 0.85 -26.91 -2.73
N MET A 479 -0.11 -26.21 -2.11
CA MET A 479 -0.73 -26.65 -0.85
C MET A 479 -1.34 -28.06 -0.98
N ALA A 480 -0.96 -28.96 -0.08
CA ALA A 480 -1.48 -30.33 -0.09
C ALA A 480 -2.96 -30.39 0.32
N SER A 481 -3.37 -29.54 1.25
CA SER A 481 -4.79 -29.33 1.58
C SER A 481 -5.01 -28.02 2.34
N ALA A 482 -6.12 -27.35 2.05
CA ALA A 482 -6.68 -26.28 2.87
C ALA A 482 -8.20 -26.40 2.85
N TYR A 483 -8.82 -26.76 3.97
CA TYR A 483 -10.28 -26.92 4.04
C TYR A 483 -10.83 -26.54 5.41
N TYR A 484 -12.11 -26.14 5.39
CA TYR A 484 -12.90 -25.85 6.57
C TYR A 484 -13.89 -26.99 6.84
N GLN A 485 -13.92 -27.48 8.07
CA GLN A 485 -14.89 -28.50 8.50
C GLN A 485 -15.14 -28.39 10.01
N GLY A 486 -16.41 -28.39 10.41
CA GLY A 486 -16.81 -28.52 11.82
C GLY A 486 -16.29 -27.41 12.73
N GLY A 487 -16.14 -26.18 12.23
CA GLY A 487 -15.60 -25.05 13.02
C GLY A 487 -14.07 -24.96 13.03
N TYR A 488 -13.38 -25.77 12.22
CA TYR A 488 -11.92 -25.78 12.15
C TYR A 488 -11.42 -25.63 10.72
N ILE A 489 -10.26 -24.99 10.58
CA ILE A 489 -9.47 -24.96 9.35
C ILE A 489 -8.34 -25.96 9.48
N TYR A 490 -8.13 -26.77 8.44
CA TYR A 490 -7.06 -27.74 8.34
C TYR A 490 -6.13 -27.33 7.19
N LEU A 491 -4.87 -27.08 7.52
CA LEU A 491 -3.86 -26.61 6.57
C LEU A 491 -2.71 -27.60 6.50
N LYS A 492 -2.30 -27.98 5.30
CA LYS A 492 -1.13 -28.83 5.07
C LYS A 492 -0.36 -28.32 3.85
N SER A 493 0.91 -28.00 4.06
CA SER A 493 1.85 -27.63 3.01
C SER A 493 2.91 -28.72 2.85
N PRO A 494 3.37 -29.03 1.64
CA PRO A 494 4.51 -29.94 1.44
C PRO A 494 5.83 -29.34 1.95
N VAL A 495 5.89 -28.02 2.14
CA VAL A 495 7.08 -27.27 2.58
C VAL A 495 6.81 -26.54 3.89
N GLY A 496 7.89 -26.16 4.58
CA GLY A 496 7.79 -25.28 5.75
C GLY A 496 7.49 -23.85 5.31
N VAL A 497 6.36 -23.27 5.74
CA VAL A 497 5.97 -21.92 5.34
C VAL A 497 5.11 -21.24 6.40
N TYR A 498 5.20 -19.90 6.49
CA TYR A 498 4.21 -19.11 7.22
C TYR A 498 2.99 -18.88 6.32
N ALA A 499 1.81 -19.37 6.71
CA ALA A 499 0.55 -19.11 6.03
C ALA A 499 -0.19 -17.94 6.71
N PRO A 500 -0.75 -16.98 5.96
CA PRO A 500 -1.62 -15.98 6.52
C PRO A 500 -3.00 -16.60 6.77
N VAL A 501 -3.60 -16.31 7.92
CA VAL A 501 -4.93 -16.81 8.29
C VAL A 501 -5.75 -15.67 8.89
N THR A 502 -6.99 -15.53 8.44
CA THR A 502 -8.01 -14.61 8.98
C THR A 502 -9.25 -15.41 9.38
N GLY A 503 -9.93 -14.97 10.44
CA GLY A 503 -11.17 -15.61 10.93
C GLY A 503 -10.93 -16.75 11.93
N THR A 504 -9.71 -16.89 12.45
CA THR A 504 -9.38 -17.87 13.49
C THR A 504 -9.29 -17.21 14.87
N THR A 505 -9.22 -18.02 15.93
CA THR A 505 -8.95 -17.54 17.29
C THR A 505 -7.52 -17.04 17.49
N THR A 506 -6.62 -17.24 16.52
CA THR A 506 -5.21 -16.84 16.57
C THR A 506 -4.98 -15.48 15.91
N GLY A 507 -4.09 -14.67 16.48
CA GLY A 507 -3.63 -13.42 15.88
C GLY A 507 -4.13 -12.17 16.55
N THR A 508 -4.00 -11.03 15.86
CA THR A 508 -4.41 -9.71 16.36
C THR A 508 -5.62 -9.20 15.62
N LEU A 509 -6.51 -8.51 16.35
CA LEU A 509 -7.68 -7.84 15.78
C LEU A 509 -7.22 -6.60 15.03
N TYR A 510 -7.63 -6.47 13.77
CA TYR A 510 -7.34 -5.33 12.92
C TYR A 510 -8.48 -5.15 11.92
N GLY A 511 -9.02 -3.93 11.80
CA GLY A 511 -10.10 -3.66 10.85
C GLY A 511 -11.34 -4.55 11.03
N GLY A 512 -11.63 -4.96 12.27
CA GLY A 512 -12.76 -5.85 12.60
C GLY A 512 -12.49 -7.35 12.44
N GLN A 513 -11.31 -7.77 11.97
CA GLN A 513 -10.98 -9.19 11.81
C GLN A 513 -9.71 -9.59 12.54
N ARG A 514 -9.70 -10.80 13.10
CA ARG A 514 -8.50 -11.37 13.70
C ARG A 514 -7.69 -12.10 12.64
N SER A 515 -6.40 -11.77 12.52
CA SER A 515 -5.50 -12.44 11.59
C SER A 515 -4.08 -12.62 12.11
N ALA A 516 -3.40 -13.65 11.60
CA ALA A 516 -2.05 -14.05 11.98
C ALA A 516 -1.27 -14.62 10.80
N TRP A 517 0.05 -14.67 10.95
CA TRP A 517 0.90 -15.61 10.22
C TRP A 517 1.14 -16.84 11.10
N VAL A 518 0.79 -18.03 10.59
CA VAL A 518 0.97 -19.30 11.30
C VAL A 518 2.01 -20.16 10.60
N TRP A 519 2.95 -20.71 11.37
CA TRP A 519 3.93 -21.65 10.82
C TRP A 519 3.27 -22.98 10.51
N LEU A 520 3.41 -23.43 9.26
CA LEU A 520 3.07 -24.77 8.79
C LEU A 520 4.37 -25.55 8.66
N ALA A 521 4.53 -26.61 9.47
CA ALA A 521 5.63 -27.55 9.27
C ALA A 521 5.36 -28.41 8.03
N ALA A 522 6.41 -28.72 7.28
CA ALA A 522 6.31 -29.55 6.07
C ALA A 522 5.57 -30.86 6.36
N ASN A 523 4.62 -31.20 5.49
CA ASN A 523 3.82 -32.43 5.52
C ASN A 523 3.05 -32.69 6.82
N THR A 524 2.88 -31.67 7.67
CA THR A 524 2.14 -31.77 8.92
C THR A 524 0.83 -30.99 8.82
N THR A 525 -0.28 -31.60 9.21
CA THR A 525 -1.57 -30.89 9.27
C THR A 525 -1.60 -29.96 10.48
N LYS A 526 -1.82 -28.67 10.23
CA LYS A 526 -2.13 -27.68 11.25
C LYS A 526 -3.65 -27.51 11.36
N THR A 527 -4.18 -27.62 12.57
CA THR A 527 -5.61 -27.39 12.86
C THR A 527 -5.78 -26.07 13.60
N LEU A 528 -6.73 -25.24 13.15
CA LEU A 528 -7.02 -23.93 13.73
C LEU A 528 -8.51 -23.79 13.99
N ALA A 529 -8.89 -23.40 15.21
CA ALA A 529 -10.28 -23.10 15.54
C ALA A 529 -10.72 -21.78 14.89
N VAL A 530 -11.89 -21.79 14.26
CA VAL A 530 -12.54 -20.59 13.72
C VAL A 530 -13.18 -19.81 14.86
N GLN A 531 -13.17 -18.49 14.76
CA GLN A 531 -13.86 -17.63 15.72
C GLN A 531 -15.38 -17.69 15.45
N THR A 532 -16.17 -18.15 16.43
CA THR A 532 -17.60 -18.45 16.27
C THR A 532 -18.53 -17.22 16.34
N THR A 533 -18.06 -16.02 15.98
CA THR A 533 -18.85 -14.80 16.04
C THR A 533 -18.77 -14.05 14.72
N PHE A 534 -19.89 -14.02 13.98
CA PHE A 534 -20.20 -13.01 12.96
C PHE A 534 -21.24 -12.06 13.53
#